data_AF-X8GPV5-F1
#
_entry.id   AF-X8GPV5-F1
#
_cell.length_a   1.000
_cell.length_b   1.000
_cell.length_c   1.000
_cell.angle_alpha   90.00
_cell.angle_beta   90.00
_cell.angle_gamma   90.00
#
_symmetry.space_group_name_H-M   'P 1'
#
loop_
_entity.id
_entity.type
_entity.pdbx_description
1 polymer ?
#
loop_
_entity_poly.entity_id
_entity_poly.type
_entity_poly.pdbx_seq_one_letter_code
_entity_poly.pdbx_strand_id
1 'polypeptide(L)'
;METRQFRAMPGDDLKEILREPGEILREGGLVAFPTETVYGLGGDAENAESSRKIYAAKGRPSDNPLIVHIADFSQMEAIAQELAPQVRILADAFWPGPLTMIVRKNDRIPLETTGGLDTVAVRMPSHPVARQLILSSGCMIAAPSANSSGRPSPTRAEHVADDLSGKIDAIIDGGPVEIGLESTIVDLSEGIPTVLRPGYINLRMLEEVLGQDHVRMDPGLMEENVSARPKAPGMRYKHYAPRGDLKIVEGAADDVVETINRLSAEAIAAGSKVGVIASTETRSRYLYGDIVEIGPRSDEEEIARHLFGVLRHFDDQGIEIIYSEAFDTPQMGTAIMNRLIKAAAHQLILAARRVTRVIFVSGRGVCRAPMAAELLRRQELTRPIEIFARGRVALFPEPVNQKVQAVLQGKGIELADYESEPLKNEEITDSTLVFTMDAGQRTEIIRRFANADEDNTYVLSAYVGDELDILNPYGGNLQQYGLCFEVLNQTIGKLAAKLNELAVSLPESKEA
;
A
#
# COMPACT_ATOMS: atom_id res chain seq x y z
N MET A 1 25.87 -4.63 29.63
CA MET A 1 26.76 -3.55 29.15
C MET A 1 25.96 -2.27 29.17
N GLU A 2 26.53 -1.12 29.56
CA GLU A 2 25.83 0.16 29.48
C GLU A 2 26.02 0.74 28.07
N THR A 3 24.92 1.10 27.40
CA THR A 3 24.97 1.69 26.05
C THR A 3 25.25 3.18 26.15
N ARG A 4 26.32 3.63 25.53
CA ARG A 4 26.77 5.02 25.55
C ARG A 4 25.96 5.87 24.58
N GLN A 5 25.68 7.11 24.95
CA GLN A 5 24.92 8.05 24.13
C GLN A 5 25.82 9.19 23.66
N PHE A 6 25.82 9.43 22.36
CA PHE A 6 26.52 10.55 21.72
C PHE A 6 25.49 11.41 21.01
N ARG A 7 25.70 12.72 20.95
CA ARG A 7 24.88 13.63 20.15
C ARG A 7 25.75 14.26 19.08
N ALA A 8 25.32 14.17 17.82
CA ALA A 8 26.07 14.67 16.68
C ALA A 8 25.10 15.16 15.59
N MET A 9 25.08 16.46 15.33
CA MET A 9 24.23 17.09 14.31
C MET A 9 25.08 17.60 13.14
N PRO A 10 24.50 17.72 11.92
CA PRO A 10 25.14 18.45 10.84
C PRO A 10 25.55 19.86 11.27
N GLY A 11 26.83 20.21 11.14
CA GLY A 11 27.39 21.51 11.53
C GLY A 11 28.24 21.49 12.82
N ASP A 12 28.17 20.40 13.61
CA ASP A 12 29.04 20.21 14.76
C ASP A 12 30.49 19.88 14.34
N ASP A 13 31.43 19.88 15.30
CA ASP A 13 32.77 19.27 15.11
C ASP A 13 32.66 17.75 15.13
N LEU A 14 32.09 17.20 14.06
CA LEU A 14 31.82 15.78 13.90
C LEU A 14 33.10 14.94 13.99
N LYS A 15 34.26 15.48 13.64
CA LYS A 15 35.52 14.74 13.70
C LYS A 15 35.92 14.42 15.13
N GLU A 16 35.76 15.38 16.04
CA GLU A 16 36.04 15.15 17.46
C GLU A 16 34.96 14.28 18.10
N ILE A 17 33.68 14.60 17.87
CA ILE A 17 32.56 13.87 18.46
C ILE A 17 32.55 12.38 18.06
N LEU A 18 32.87 12.10 16.80
CA LEU A 18 32.83 10.74 16.24
C LEU A 18 34.17 10.00 16.36
N ARG A 19 35.19 10.59 16.99
CA ARG A 19 36.47 9.92 17.25
C ARG A 19 36.27 8.66 18.07
N GLU A 20 35.59 8.79 19.20
CA GLU A 20 35.36 7.69 20.14
C GLU A 20 34.38 6.62 19.60
N PRO A 21 33.21 6.98 19.01
CA PRO A 21 32.39 6.01 18.29
C PRO A 21 33.16 5.28 17.17
N GLY A 22 34.06 5.98 16.48
CA GLY A 22 34.95 5.38 15.48
C GLY A 22 35.94 4.38 16.07
N GLU A 23 36.49 4.66 17.25
CA GLU A 23 37.36 3.73 18.00
C GLU A 23 36.60 2.47 18.43
N ILE A 24 35.37 2.61 18.92
CA ILE A 24 34.49 1.47 19.26
C ILE A 24 34.32 0.53 18.06
N LEU A 25 34.02 1.08 16.88
CA LEU A 25 33.88 0.27 15.66
C LEU A 25 35.19 -0.45 15.28
N ARG A 26 36.32 0.25 15.36
CA ARG A 26 37.66 -0.28 15.05
C ARG A 26 38.06 -1.41 15.99
N GLU A 27 37.61 -1.37 17.24
CA GLU A 27 37.82 -2.42 18.25
C GLU A 27 36.81 -3.58 18.11
N GLY A 28 35.94 -3.56 17.10
CA GLY A 28 34.93 -4.59 16.84
C GLY A 28 33.68 -4.48 17.71
N GLY A 29 33.43 -3.30 18.28
CA GLY A 29 32.17 -2.95 18.95
C GLY A 29 31.07 -2.53 17.96
N LEU A 30 29.89 -2.25 18.50
CA LEU A 30 28.69 -1.89 17.76
C LEU A 30 28.23 -0.47 18.07
N VAL A 31 27.98 0.30 17.00
CA VAL A 31 27.51 1.69 17.10
C VAL A 31 26.27 1.86 16.25
N ALA A 32 25.17 2.32 16.85
CA ALA A 32 24.02 2.76 16.08
C ALA A 32 24.18 4.22 15.64
N PHE A 33 23.86 4.53 14.38
CA PHE A 33 24.10 5.84 13.79
C PHE A 33 22.99 6.25 12.80
N PRO A 34 22.72 7.56 12.64
CA PRO A 34 21.73 8.06 11.69
C PRO A 34 22.22 7.98 10.25
N THR A 35 21.31 7.76 9.30
CA THR A 35 21.50 7.99 7.87
C THR A 35 20.36 8.86 7.34
N GLU A 36 20.39 9.24 6.06
CA GLU A 36 19.27 9.94 5.41
C GLU A 36 18.01 9.06 5.30
N THR A 37 18.18 7.73 5.40
CA THR A 37 17.08 6.74 5.28
C THR A 37 16.48 6.33 6.62
N VAL A 38 17.22 5.54 7.39
CA VAL A 38 16.87 5.02 8.72
C VAL A 38 18.14 4.91 9.55
N TYR A 39 18.04 4.78 10.87
CA TYR A 39 19.19 4.49 11.72
C TYR A 39 19.74 3.10 11.42
N GLY A 40 21.06 2.97 11.34
CA GLY A 40 21.79 1.72 11.11
C GLY A 40 22.53 1.23 12.35
N LEU A 41 22.64 -0.10 12.55
CA LEU A 41 23.47 -0.70 13.59
C LEU A 41 24.79 -1.17 12.98
N GLY A 42 25.84 -0.39 13.15
CA GLY A 42 27.14 -0.60 12.52
C GLY A 42 28.10 -1.46 13.33
N GLY A 43 28.89 -2.24 12.60
CA GLY A 43 30.13 -2.86 13.04
C GLY A 43 31.11 -2.90 11.87
N ASP A 44 32.40 -3.17 12.12
CA ASP A 44 33.39 -3.28 11.06
C ASP A 44 33.02 -4.40 10.06
N ALA A 45 32.88 -4.04 8.78
CA ALA A 45 32.46 -4.94 7.70
C ALA A 45 33.49 -6.03 7.39
N GLU A 46 34.77 -5.79 7.65
CA GLU A 46 35.86 -6.74 7.42
C GLU A 46 36.04 -7.70 8.61
N ASN A 47 35.40 -7.41 9.75
CA ASN A 47 35.48 -8.22 10.96
C ASN A 47 34.26 -9.15 11.10
N ALA A 48 34.48 -10.44 10.89
CA ALA A 48 33.44 -11.47 11.02
C ALA A 48 32.75 -11.47 12.39
N GLU A 49 33.47 -11.14 13.47
CA GLU A 49 32.90 -11.11 14.81
C GLU A 49 31.95 -9.92 15.00
N SER A 50 32.26 -8.77 14.41
CA SER A 50 31.34 -7.62 14.39
C SER A 50 30.00 -8.00 13.75
N SER A 51 30.04 -8.70 12.61
CA SER A 51 28.83 -9.21 11.96
C SER A 51 28.03 -10.16 12.86
N ARG A 52 28.68 -11.09 13.56
CA ARG A 52 28.01 -11.98 14.54
C ARG A 52 27.35 -11.21 15.67
N LYS A 53 28.02 -10.19 16.22
CA LYS A 53 27.45 -9.31 17.25
C LYS A 53 26.22 -8.55 16.74
N ILE A 54 26.22 -8.06 15.49
CA ILE A 54 25.06 -7.40 14.87
C ILE A 54 23.85 -8.35 14.84
N TYR A 55 24.05 -9.59 14.35
CA TYR A 55 22.97 -10.58 14.31
C TYR A 55 22.44 -10.90 15.71
N ALA A 56 23.34 -11.10 16.68
CA ALA A 56 22.99 -11.40 18.07
C ALA A 56 22.21 -10.26 18.74
N ALA A 57 22.67 -9.02 18.63
CA ALA A 57 22.02 -7.85 19.23
C ALA A 57 20.59 -7.65 18.71
N LYS A 58 20.36 -7.95 17.41
CA LYS A 58 19.06 -7.80 16.77
C LYS A 58 18.15 -9.02 16.90
N GLY A 59 18.68 -10.19 17.26
CA GLY A 59 17.97 -11.47 17.08
C GLY A 59 17.66 -11.75 15.60
N ARG A 60 18.56 -11.36 14.69
CA ARG A 60 18.39 -11.47 13.24
C ARG A 60 18.97 -12.79 12.74
N PRO A 61 18.29 -13.51 11.81
CA PRO A 61 18.87 -14.68 11.14
C PRO A 61 20.19 -14.35 10.42
N SER A 62 21.19 -15.21 10.59
CA SER A 62 22.55 -15.00 10.05
C SER A 62 22.66 -15.19 8.54
N ASP A 63 21.63 -15.69 7.87
CA ASP A 63 21.52 -15.84 6.42
C ASP A 63 20.95 -14.60 5.72
N ASN A 64 20.63 -13.54 6.49
CA ASN A 64 20.10 -12.29 5.97
C ASN A 64 21.21 -11.22 5.87
N PRO A 65 21.77 -10.96 4.67
CA PRO A 65 23.00 -10.19 4.49
C PRO A 65 22.95 -8.78 5.11
N LEU A 66 24.12 -8.20 5.36
CA LEU A 66 24.29 -6.82 5.82
C LEU A 66 24.67 -5.90 4.66
N ILE A 67 24.39 -4.60 4.78
CA ILE A 67 24.80 -3.58 3.81
C ILE A 67 26.10 -2.95 4.30
N VAL A 68 27.14 -2.98 3.48
CA VAL A 68 28.43 -2.32 3.73
C VAL A 68 28.32 -0.86 3.35
N HIS A 69 28.58 0.02 4.31
CA HIS A 69 28.58 1.47 4.15
C HIS A 69 30.01 1.96 3.93
N ILE A 70 30.19 2.77 2.89
CA ILE A 70 31.47 3.35 2.47
C ILE A 70 31.38 4.89 2.42
N ALA A 71 32.52 5.58 2.44
CA ALA A 71 32.63 7.04 2.34
C ALA A 71 33.34 7.52 1.06
N ASP A 72 34.03 6.60 0.36
CA ASP A 72 34.73 6.85 -0.90
C ASP A 72 34.58 5.66 -1.86
N PHE A 73 34.51 5.93 -3.17
CA PHE A 73 34.29 4.87 -4.17
C PHE A 73 35.45 3.87 -4.24
N SER A 74 36.68 4.28 -3.91
CA SER A 74 37.82 3.36 -3.87
C SER A 74 37.61 2.19 -2.89
N GLN A 75 36.75 2.35 -1.88
CA GLN A 75 36.37 1.27 -0.97
C GLN A 75 35.50 0.21 -1.67
N MET A 76 34.61 0.61 -2.60
CA MET A 76 33.86 -0.32 -3.47
C MET A 76 34.82 -1.11 -4.37
N GLU A 77 35.78 -0.43 -4.98
CA GLU A 77 36.81 -1.07 -5.82
C GLU A 77 37.66 -2.06 -5.04
N ALA A 78 37.90 -1.79 -3.76
CA ALA A 78 38.72 -2.65 -2.91
C ALA A 78 38.00 -3.93 -2.42
N ILE A 79 36.67 -4.00 -2.48
CA ILE A 79 35.88 -5.16 -2.00
C ILE A 79 35.16 -5.92 -3.11
N ALA A 80 35.04 -5.33 -4.31
CA ALA A 80 34.45 -6.01 -5.45
C ALA A 80 35.48 -6.94 -6.13
N GLN A 81 35.00 -8.07 -6.66
CA GLN A 81 35.80 -8.93 -7.53
C GLN A 81 35.90 -8.34 -8.95
N GLU A 82 34.76 -7.84 -9.43
CA GLU A 82 34.62 -7.16 -10.71
C GLU A 82 33.50 -6.13 -10.60
N LEU A 83 33.61 -5.03 -11.35
CA LEU A 83 32.62 -3.96 -11.38
C LEU A 83 32.07 -3.81 -12.79
N ALA A 84 30.77 -4.04 -12.94
CA ALA A 84 30.07 -3.74 -14.18
C ALA A 84 30.08 -2.21 -14.45
N PRO A 85 30.13 -1.75 -15.71
CA PRO A 85 30.11 -0.32 -16.04
C PRO A 85 28.95 0.44 -15.39
N GLN A 86 27.79 -0.20 -15.28
CA GLN A 86 26.57 0.33 -14.66
C GLN A 86 26.79 0.74 -13.19
N VAL A 87 27.70 0.09 -12.47
CA VAL A 87 28.01 0.45 -11.06
C VAL A 87 28.53 1.87 -10.98
N ARG A 88 29.46 2.26 -11.87
CA ARG A 88 30.03 3.61 -11.87
C ARG A 88 28.97 4.63 -12.28
N ILE A 89 28.21 4.33 -13.33
CA ILE A 89 27.14 5.20 -13.82
C ILE A 89 26.12 5.51 -12.71
N LEU A 90 25.67 4.48 -11.99
CA LEU A 90 24.72 4.64 -10.88
C LEU A 90 25.34 5.35 -9.67
N ALA A 91 26.62 5.07 -9.35
CA ALA A 91 27.31 5.78 -8.29
C ALA A 91 27.45 7.28 -8.59
N ASP A 92 27.85 7.64 -9.80
CA ASP A 92 28.02 9.05 -10.19
C ASP A 92 26.67 9.81 -10.16
N ALA A 93 25.55 9.12 -10.38
CA ALA A 93 24.21 9.71 -10.33
C ALA A 93 23.60 9.77 -8.92
N PHE A 94 23.80 8.74 -8.10
CA PHE A 94 23.03 8.52 -6.87
C PHE A 94 23.86 8.37 -5.59
N TRP A 95 25.19 8.37 -5.67
CA TRP A 95 26.08 8.36 -4.50
C TRP A 95 26.82 9.69 -4.31
N PRO A 96 26.96 10.16 -3.06
CA PRO A 96 26.36 9.65 -1.83
C PRO A 96 24.82 9.77 -1.82
N GLY A 97 24.10 8.75 -1.35
CA GLY A 97 22.64 8.76 -1.31
C GLY A 97 21.97 7.39 -1.06
N PRO A 98 20.62 7.34 -1.21
CA PRO A 98 19.79 6.22 -0.78
C PRO A 98 19.74 5.06 -1.79
N LEU A 99 20.82 4.82 -2.53
CA LEU A 99 20.97 3.68 -3.43
C LEU A 99 21.92 2.64 -2.83
N THR A 100 21.55 1.37 -2.89
CA THR A 100 22.39 0.23 -2.53
C THR A 100 22.60 -0.65 -3.75
N MET A 101 23.85 -0.98 -4.01
CA MET A 101 24.28 -1.76 -5.17
C MET A 101 24.83 -3.11 -4.70
N ILE A 102 24.33 -4.20 -5.26
CA ILE A 102 24.86 -5.54 -5.00
C ILE A 102 25.84 -5.91 -6.11
N VAL A 103 27.06 -6.30 -5.72
CA VAL A 103 28.13 -6.74 -6.62
C VAL A 103 28.77 -8.03 -6.12
N ARG A 104 29.52 -8.71 -6.98
CA ARG A 104 30.36 -9.84 -6.59
C ARG A 104 31.50 -9.35 -5.69
N LYS A 105 31.66 -9.98 -4.52
CA LYS A 105 32.66 -9.58 -3.52
C LYS A 105 33.96 -10.37 -3.70
N ASN A 106 35.07 -9.83 -3.21
CA ASN A 106 36.31 -10.58 -2.98
C ASN A 106 36.38 -11.10 -1.52
N ASP A 107 37.51 -11.70 -1.14
CA ASP A 107 37.70 -12.30 0.19
C ASP A 107 37.89 -11.29 1.33
N ARG A 108 38.02 -10.00 1.03
CA ARG A 108 38.15 -8.95 2.04
C ARG A 108 36.89 -8.80 2.90
N ILE A 109 35.73 -9.08 2.33
CA ILE A 109 34.46 -9.12 3.07
C ILE A 109 34.17 -10.57 3.48
N PRO A 110 34.06 -10.88 4.78
CA PRO A 110 33.81 -12.23 5.27
C PRO A 110 32.38 -12.68 4.95
N LEU A 111 32.18 -14.01 4.93
CA LEU A 111 30.88 -14.62 4.63
C LEU A 111 29.81 -14.26 5.67
N GLU A 112 30.20 -14.02 6.92
CA GLU A 112 29.30 -13.56 7.97
C GLU A 112 28.64 -12.23 7.63
N THR A 113 29.37 -11.31 7.00
CA THR A 113 28.83 -10.01 6.56
C THR A 113 27.81 -10.19 5.44
N THR A 114 28.00 -11.18 4.57
CA THR A 114 27.14 -11.41 3.39
C THR A 114 26.10 -12.51 3.57
N GLY A 115 25.94 -13.05 4.79
CA GLY A 115 25.01 -14.15 5.05
C GLY A 115 25.35 -15.42 4.28
N GLY A 116 26.63 -15.62 3.96
CA GLY A 116 27.12 -16.76 3.18
C GLY A 116 27.02 -16.61 1.67
N LEU A 117 26.77 -15.40 1.16
CA LEU A 117 26.69 -15.11 -0.27
C LEU A 117 28.04 -14.67 -0.86
N ASP A 118 28.22 -14.93 -2.16
CA ASP A 118 29.35 -14.44 -2.97
C ASP A 118 29.16 -12.98 -3.43
N THR A 119 28.07 -12.34 -3.02
CA THR A 119 27.74 -10.96 -3.33
C THR A 119 27.70 -10.12 -2.06
N VAL A 120 28.02 -8.83 -2.20
CA VAL A 120 27.96 -7.84 -1.11
C VAL A 120 27.07 -6.67 -1.54
N ALA A 121 26.19 -6.25 -0.65
CA ALA A 121 25.39 -5.04 -0.81
C ALA A 121 26.18 -3.84 -0.28
N VAL A 122 26.37 -2.81 -1.10
CA VAL A 122 27.20 -1.65 -0.77
C VAL A 122 26.39 -0.37 -0.92
N ARG A 123 26.63 0.61 -0.05
CA ARG A 123 25.99 1.93 -0.08
C ARG A 123 26.95 3.02 0.38
N MET A 124 26.86 4.19 -0.23
CA MET A 124 27.53 5.40 0.26
C MET A 124 26.47 6.37 0.82
N PRO A 125 26.22 6.41 2.14
CA PRO A 125 25.17 7.27 2.71
C PRO A 125 25.52 8.76 2.55
N SER A 126 24.52 9.60 2.26
CA SER A 126 24.70 11.06 2.13
C SER A 126 24.73 11.79 3.48
N HIS A 127 24.27 11.15 4.55
CA HIS A 127 24.19 11.79 5.86
C HIS A 127 25.57 12.16 6.42
N PRO A 128 25.81 13.45 6.80
CA PRO A 128 27.12 13.91 7.26
C PRO A 128 27.70 13.12 8.44
N VAL A 129 26.87 12.77 9.42
CA VAL A 129 27.27 11.98 10.60
C VAL A 129 27.69 10.56 10.20
N ALA A 130 26.94 9.88 9.32
CA ALA A 130 27.28 8.54 8.85
C ALA A 130 28.62 8.55 8.11
N ARG A 131 28.76 9.49 7.17
CA ARG A 131 29.98 9.62 6.37
C ARG A 131 31.20 9.94 7.25
N GLN A 132 31.05 10.86 8.20
CA GLN A 132 32.15 11.21 9.11
C GLN A 132 32.47 10.07 10.09
N LEU A 133 31.49 9.25 10.50
CA LEU A 133 31.73 8.06 11.33
C LEU A 133 32.58 7.02 10.58
N ILE A 134 32.24 6.75 9.31
CA ILE A 134 33.03 5.84 8.45
C ILE A 134 34.47 6.36 8.35
N LEU A 135 34.66 7.63 8.04
CA LEU A 135 35.99 8.25 7.95
C LEU A 135 36.77 8.22 9.28
N SER A 136 36.10 8.47 10.41
CA SER A 136 36.74 8.52 11.73
C SER A 136 37.09 7.13 12.26
N SER A 137 36.29 6.11 11.92
CA SER A 137 36.58 4.71 12.23
C SER A 137 37.75 4.17 11.40
N GLY A 138 37.87 4.59 10.13
CA GLY A 138 38.79 3.98 9.17
C GLY A 138 38.34 2.61 8.69
N CYS A 139 37.16 2.14 9.08
CA CYS A 139 36.54 0.90 8.67
C CYS A 139 35.50 1.15 7.56
N MET A 140 35.18 0.12 6.78
CA MET A 140 33.88 0.05 6.12
C MET A 140 32.87 -0.47 7.14
N ILE A 141 31.64 0.07 7.18
CA ILE A 141 30.68 -0.25 8.25
C ILE A 141 29.58 -1.15 7.71
N ALA A 142 29.52 -2.41 8.14
CA ALA A 142 28.38 -3.27 7.88
C ALA A 142 27.23 -2.87 8.81
N ALA A 143 26.08 -2.47 8.25
CA ALA A 143 24.94 -2.03 9.03
C ALA A 143 23.59 -2.42 8.39
N PRO A 144 22.73 -3.19 9.08
CA PRO A 144 21.30 -3.22 8.83
C PRO A 144 20.62 -2.08 9.61
N SER A 145 19.29 -1.94 9.48
CA SER A 145 18.49 -1.02 10.32
C SER A 145 18.71 -1.30 11.82
N ALA A 146 18.64 -0.29 12.69
CA ALA A 146 19.00 -0.38 14.12
C ALA A 146 17.82 -0.81 15.05
N ASN A 147 16.98 -1.72 14.61
CA ASN A 147 15.82 -2.25 15.36
C ASN A 147 16.02 -3.71 15.79
N SER A 148 15.23 -4.20 16.74
CA SER A 148 15.09 -5.66 16.92
C SER A 148 14.42 -6.27 15.68
N SER A 149 14.82 -7.49 15.30
CA SER A 149 14.33 -8.14 14.08
C SER A 149 12.80 -8.21 14.06
N GLY A 150 12.19 -7.84 12.92
CA GLY A 150 10.73 -7.81 12.72
C GLY A 150 10.04 -6.49 13.05
N ARG A 151 10.57 -5.69 14.01
CA ARG A 151 9.97 -4.39 14.41
C ARG A 151 10.07 -3.33 13.30
N PRO A 152 9.28 -2.24 13.34
CA PRO A 152 9.44 -1.11 12.42
C PRO A 152 10.87 -0.54 12.45
N SER A 153 11.38 -0.08 11.31
CA SER A 153 12.74 0.49 11.26
C SER A 153 12.84 1.78 12.08
N PRO A 154 13.98 2.09 12.70
CA PRO A 154 14.12 3.27 13.55
C PRO A 154 14.44 4.52 12.73
N THR A 155 13.58 5.53 12.84
CA THR A 155 13.75 6.85 12.20
C THR A 155 14.27 7.94 13.16
N ARG A 156 14.49 7.59 14.43
CA ARG A 156 15.02 8.47 15.48
C ARG A 156 15.85 7.67 16.48
N ALA A 157 16.70 8.33 17.27
CA ALA A 157 17.55 7.68 18.25
C ALA A 157 16.76 7.00 19.38
N GLU A 158 15.59 7.55 19.75
CA GLU A 158 14.74 6.96 20.79
C GLU A 158 14.25 5.57 20.38
N HIS A 159 13.87 5.40 19.11
CA HIS A 159 13.48 4.10 18.56
C HIS A 159 14.60 3.05 18.65
N VAL A 160 15.85 3.48 18.52
CA VAL A 160 17.03 2.61 18.67
C VAL A 160 17.23 2.25 20.14
N ALA A 161 17.11 3.24 21.03
CA ALA A 161 17.27 3.04 22.46
C ALA A 161 16.24 2.04 23.01
N ASP A 162 14.98 2.12 22.58
CA ASP A 162 13.91 1.20 22.98
C ASP A 162 14.20 -0.25 22.59
N ASP A 163 14.83 -0.47 21.44
CA ASP A 163 15.06 -1.81 20.89
C ASP A 163 16.39 -2.43 21.34
N LEU A 164 17.46 -1.61 21.47
CA LEU A 164 18.84 -2.06 21.52
C LEU A 164 19.66 -1.58 22.73
N SER A 165 19.12 -0.72 23.60
CA SER A 165 19.84 -0.32 24.83
C SER A 165 20.21 -1.54 25.67
N GLY A 166 21.44 -1.56 26.16
CA GLY A 166 22.02 -2.67 26.91
C GLY A 166 22.58 -3.81 26.05
N LYS A 167 22.36 -3.80 24.73
CA LYS A 167 22.82 -4.83 23.78
C LYS A 167 23.95 -4.36 22.85
N ILE A 168 24.18 -3.05 22.78
CA ILE A 168 25.16 -2.40 21.88
C ILE A 168 26.02 -1.40 22.65
N ASP A 169 27.20 -1.08 22.12
CA ASP A 169 28.17 -0.23 22.80
C ASP A 169 27.78 1.25 22.79
N ALA A 170 27.25 1.75 21.67
CA ALA A 170 26.87 3.17 21.55
C ALA A 170 25.68 3.45 20.62
N ILE A 171 25.00 4.56 20.88
CA ILE A 171 24.00 5.20 20.02
C ILE A 171 24.46 6.64 19.76
N ILE A 172 24.48 7.04 18.50
CA ILE A 172 24.66 8.43 18.07
C ILE A 172 23.30 9.00 17.73
N ASP A 173 22.83 9.97 18.51
CA ASP A 173 21.66 10.77 18.22
C ASP A 173 22.03 11.92 17.27
N GLY A 174 21.53 11.83 16.03
CA GLY A 174 21.61 12.90 15.04
C GLY A 174 20.24 13.41 14.60
N GLY A 175 19.22 13.26 15.45
CA GLY A 175 17.87 13.72 15.17
C GLY A 175 17.06 12.79 14.26
N PRO A 176 15.88 13.23 13.80
CA PRO A 176 15.04 12.46 12.89
C PRO A 176 15.70 12.34 11.51
N VAL A 177 15.49 11.19 10.86
CA VAL A 177 15.95 10.96 9.47
C VAL A 177 15.10 11.74 8.46
N GLU A 178 15.69 11.98 7.28
CA GLU A 178 15.07 12.81 6.23
C GLU A 178 14.00 12.04 5.42
N ILE A 179 14.29 10.80 5.01
CA ILE A 179 13.45 10.00 4.10
C ILE A 179 12.50 9.06 4.85
N GLY A 180 12.97 8.38 5.89
CA GLY A 180 12.19 7.43 6.69
C GLY A 180 11.89 6.06 6.06
N LEU A 181 12.34 5.81 4.83
CA LEU A 181 12.32 4.49 4.20
C LEU A 181 13.76 4.01 3.96
N GLU A 182 13.98 2.70 3.95
CA GLU A 182 15.29 2.16 3.60
C GLU A 182 15.66 2.39 2.12
N SER A 183 16.95 2.34 1.82
CA SER A 183 17.50 2.51 0.47
C SER A 183 16.89 1.56 -0.57
N THR A 184 16.84 2.05 -1.81
CA THR A 184 16.59 1.20 -2.97
C THR A 184 17.75 0.22 -3.13
N ILE A 185 17.46 -1.06 -3.42
CA ILE A 185 18.49 -2.08 -3.66
C ILE A 185 18.42 -2.54 -5.11
N VAL A 186 19.55 -2.46 -5.82
CA VAL A 186 19.71 -2.94 -7.19
C VAL A 186 20.78 -4.03 -7.24
N ASP A 187 20.42 -5.19 -7.79
CA ASP A 187 21.35 -6.27 -8.11
C ASP A 187 22.06 -5.96 -9.44
N LEU A 188 23.38 -5.82 -9.36
CA LEU A 188 24.29 -5.57 -10.48
C LEU A 188 25.29 -6.73 -10.64
N SER A 189 25.10 -7.82 -9.89
CA SER A 189 26.03 -8.95 -9.90
C SER A 189 25.86 -9.86 -11.11
N GLU A 190 24.67 -9.85 -11.75
CA GLU A 190 24.32 -10.76 -12.83
C GLU A 190 23.33 -10.09 -13.81
N GLY A 191 23.54 -10.27 -15.11
CA GLY A 191 22.56 -9.96 -16.15
C GLY A 191 22.11 -8.49 -16.19
N ILE A 192 20.78 -8.30 -16.27
CA ILE A 192 20.15 -6.96 -16.31
C ILE A 192 20.03 -6.44 -14.87
N PRO A 193 20.49 -5.20 -14.58
CA PRO A 193 20.26 -4.53 -13.30
C PRO A 193 18.83 -4.72 -12.80
N THR A 194 18.66 -5.32 -11.61
CA THR A 194 17.33 -5.70 -11.11
C THR A 194 17.08 -5.08 -9.74
N VAL A 195 16.00 -4.30 -9.61
CA VAL A 195 15.59 -3.70 -8.33
C VAL A 195 15.01 -4.79 -7.44
N LEU A 196 15.71 -5.12 -6.34
CA LEU A 196 15.30 -6.12 -5.36
C LEU A 196 14.52 -5.52 -4.18
N ARG A 197 14.63 -4.21 -3.97
CA ARG A 197 13.86 -3.49 -2.95
C ARG A 197 13.57 -2.07 -3.41
N PRO A 198 12.29 -1.67 -3.55
CA PRO A 198 11.96 -0.28 -3.84
C PRO A 198 12.24 0.60 -2.61
N GLY A 199 12.70 1.82 -2.88
CA GLY A 199 13.00 2.88 -1.92
C GLY A 199 12.85 4.24 -2.58
N TYR A 200 13.59 5.24 -2.11
CA TYR A 200 13.53 6.61 -2.64
C TYR A 200 13.88 6.70 -4.14
N ILE A 201 14.93 5.98 -4.58
CA ILE A 201 15.29 5.90 -6.00
C ILE A 201 14.34 4.91 -6.68
N ASN A 202 13.41 5.40 -7.49
CA ASN A 202 12.42 4.56 -8.18
C ASN A 202 12.94 4.04 -9.53
N LEU A 203 12.17 3.14 -10.16
CA LEU A 203 12.55 2.52 -11.44
C LEU A 203 12.79 3.56 -12.53
N ARG A 204 11.92 4.57 -12.63
CA ARG A 204 12.03 5.62 -13.63
C ARG A 204 13.33 6.41 -13.51
N MET A 205 13.75 6.75 -12.29
CA MET A 205 15.04 7.43 -12.06
C MET A 205 16.21 6.56 -12.52
N LEU A 206 16.14 5.25 -12.31
CA LEU A 206 17.17 4.31 -12.78
C LEU A 206 17.18 4.21 -14.32
N GLU A 207 16.00 4.19 -14.96
CA GLU A 207 15.84 4.17 -16.43
C GLU A 207 16.37 5.45 -17.08
N GLU A 208 16.19 6.61 -16.44
CA GLU A 208 16.73 7.89 -16.93
C GLU A 208 18.27 7.88 -16.99
N VAL A 209 18.93 7.09 -16.14
CA VAL A 209 20.38 6.98 -16.05
C VAL A 209 20.95 5.83 -16.89
N LEU A 210 20.29 4.67 -16.88
CA LEU A 210 20.78 3.44 -17.54
C LEU A 210 20.20 3.24 -18.95
N GLY A 211 19.12 3.95 -19.29
CA GLY A 211 18.30 3.70 -20.47
C GLY A 211 17.09 2.80 -20.16
N GLN A 212 16.02 2.98 -20.92
CA GLN A 212 14.84 2.10 -20.88
C GLN A 212 15.23 0.65 -21.22
N ASP A 213 14.56 -0.32 -20.61
CA ASP A 213 14.80 -1.77 -20.74
C ASP A 213 16.16 -2.28 -20.23
N HIS A 214 17.03 -1.39 -19.71
CA HIS A 214 18.33 -1.76 -19.12
C HIS A 214 18.30 -1.91 -17.59
N VAL A 215 17.12 -1.74 -17.00
CA VAL A 215 16.85 -2.00 -15.59
C VAL A 215 15.43 -2.53 -15.46
N ARG A 216 15.19 -3.38 -14.48
CA ARG A 216 13.84 -3.94 -14.24
C ARG A 216 13.55 -4.08 -12.76
N MET A 217 12.28 -4.20 -12.42
CA MET A 217 11.85 -4.63 -11.09
C MET A 217 11.95 -6.14 -10.97
N ASP A 218 12.33 -6.64 -9.80
CA ASP A 218 12.24 -8.07 -9.51
C ASP A 218 10.77 -8.51 -9.54
N PRO A 219 10.39 -9.52 -10.35
CA PRO A 219 9.01 -10.00 -10.42
C PRO A 219 8.48 -10.51 -9.08
N GLY A 220 9.37 -10.99 -8.19
CA GLY A 220 9.04 -11.50 -6.87
C GLY A 220 8.77 -10.42 -5.82
N LEU A 221 8.80 -9.12 -6.16
CA LEU A 221 8.48 -8.05 -5.20
C LEU A 221 7.04 -8.06 -4.71
N MET A 222 6.13 -8.69 -5.47
CA MET A 222 4.71 -8.81 -5.15
C MET A 222 4.28 -10.24 -4.73
N GLU A 223 5.16 -11.23 -4.84
CA GLU A 223 4.86 -12.63 -4.52
C GLU A 223 5.79 -13.16 -3.42
N GLU A 224 5.25 -13.88 -2.43
CA GLU A 224 6.05 -14.56 -1.42
C GLU A 224 6.80 -15.76 -2.04
N ASN A 225 7.96 -15.52 -2.65
CA ASN A 225 8.89 -16.60 -3.00
C ASN A 225 9.68 -17.04 -1.75
N VAL A 226 9.02 -17.79 -0.88
CA VAL A 226 9.58 -18.33 0.38
C VAL A 226 10.78 -19.27 0.14
N SER A 227 10.91 -19.86 -1.05
CA SER A 227 11.88 -20.92 -1.34
C SER A 227 13.30 -20.44 -1.67
N ALA A 228 13.50 -19.19 -2.13
CA ALA A 228 14.82 -18.68 -2.55
C ALA A 228 15.56 -17.95 -1.42
N ARG A 229 16.87 -18.21 -1.23
CA ARG A 229 17.71 -17.49 -0.25
C ARG A 229 17.69 -15.99 -0.56
N PRO A 230 17.53 -15.09 0.43
CA PRO A 230 17.40 -13.67 0.16
C PRO A 230 18.74 -13.10 -0.32
N LYS A 231 18.76 -12.52 -1.53
CA LYS A 231 19.93 -11.78 -2.04
C LYS A 231 20.13 -10.44 -1.34
N ALA A 232 19.07 -9.90 -0.71
CA ALA A 232 19.07 -8.59 -0.09
C ALA A 232 18.24 -8.54 1.21
N PRO A 233 18.51 -7.57 2.11
CA PRO A 233 17.68 -7.32 3.29
C PRO A 233 16.22 -6.98 2.95
N GLY A 234 15.29 -7.52 3.74
CA GLY A 234 13.87 -7.16 3.66
C GLY A 234 13.08 -7.89 2.57
N MET A 235 13.61 -9.01 2.05
CA MET A 235 12.95 -9.85 1.03
C MET A 235 12.12 -11.03 1.60
N ARG A 236 12.29 -11.42 2.86
CA ARG A 236 11.56 -12.54 3.51
C ARG A 236 10.86 -12.07 4.78
N TYR A 237 9.82 -12.78 5.23
CA TYR A 237 9.10 -12.68 6.53
C TYR A 237 8.21 -11.44 6.75
N LYS A 238 7.34 -11.52 7.78
CA LYS A 238 6.68 -10.36 8.40
C LYS A 238 7.75 -9.40 8.88
N HIS A 239 7.90 -8.28 8.18
CA HIS A 239 8.91 -7.25 8.43
C HIS A 239 8.24 -5.91 8.63
N TYR A 240 8.84 -5.08 9.48
CA TYR A 240 8.33 -3.76 9.83
C TYR A 240 7.00 -3.78 10.59
N ALA A 241 6.62 -4.93 11.11
CA ALA A 241 5.30 -5.08 11.69
C ALA A 241 5.25 -4.45 13.08
N PRO A 242 4.23 -3.61 13.34
CA PRO A 242 3.89 -3.24 14.71
C PRO A 242 3.48 -4.49 15.51
N ARG A 243 3.39 -4.34 16.83
CA ARG A 243 2.82 -5.35 17.73
C ARG A 243 1.34 -5.58 17.45
N GLY A 244 0.61 -4.51 17.13
CA GLY A 244 -0.79 -4.57 16.72
C GLY A 244 -0.98 -5.21 15.34
N ASP A 245 -2.18 -5.69 15.07
CA ASP A 245 -2.57 -6.29 13.80
C ASP A 245 -2.93 -5.20 12.78
N LEU A 246 -2.03 -4.94 11.83
CA LEU A 246 -2.19 -3.94 10.79
C LEU A 246 -2.94 -4.51 9.58
N LYS A 247 -4.00 -3.82 9.18
CA LYS A 247 -4.82 -4.09 7.99
C LYS A 247 -4.80 -2.88 7.06
N ILE A 248 -4.66 -3.13 5.77
CA ILE A 248 -4.68 -2.08 4.75
C ILE A 248 -6.03 -2.13 4.04
N VAL A 249 -6.67 -0.97 3.88
CA VAL A 249 -7.93 -0.83 3.16
C VAL A 249 -7.68 -0.06 1.86
N GLU A 250 -8.03 -0.67 0.74
CA GLU A 250 -7.78 -0.15 -0.61
C GLU A 250 -9.08 -0.03 -1.40
N GLY A 251 -9.26 1.08 -2.13
CA GLY A 251 -10.43 1.35 -2.96
C GLY A 251 -10.66 2.85 -3.14
N ALA A 252 -11.86 3.22 -3.60
CA ALA A 252 -12.24 4.63 -3.68
C ALA A 252 -12.22 5.27 -2.29
N ALA A 253 -11.80 6.53 -2.20
CA ALA A 253 -11.54 7.21 -0.92
C ALA A 253 -12.74 7.17 0.04
N ASP A 254 -13.96 7.36 -0.49
CA ASP A 254 -15.17 7.36 0.31
C ASP A 254 -15.50 5.96 0.87
N ASP A 255 -15.33 4.92 0.04
CA ASP A 255 -15.53 3.53 0.44
C ASP A 255 -14.51 3.10 1.50
N VAL A 256 -13.25 3.54 1.36
CA VAL A 256 -12.18 3.29 2.33
C VAL A 256 -12.54 3.90 3.67
N VAL A 257 -12.96 5.17 3.67
CA VAL A 257 -13.35 5.88 4.90
C VAL A 257 -14.54 5.20 5.58
N GLU A 258 -15.59 4.84 4.84
CA GLU A 258 -16.74 4.13 5.41
C GLU A 258 -16.33 2.77 5.98
N THR A 259 -15.54 2.01 5.23
CA THR A 259 -15.07 0.67 5.62
C THR A 259 -14.25 0.72 6.90
N ILE A 260 -13.27 1.63 6.99
CA ILE A 260 -12.42 1.78 8.19
C ILE A 260 -13.26 2.23 9.39
N ASN A 261 -14.18 3.19 9.22
CA ASN A 261 -15.05 3.63 10.32
C ASN A 261 -15.90 2.49 10.88
N ARG A 262 -16.50 1.69 9.99
CA ARG A 262 -17.30 0.52 10.37
C ARG A 262 -16.44 -0.50 11.12
N LEU A 263 -15.32 -0.92 10.54
CA LEU A 263 -14.42 -1.91 11.14
C LEU A 263 -13.87 -1.44 12.50
N SER A 264 -13.55 -0.15 12.62
CA SER A 264 -13.08 0.46 13.86
C SER A 264 -14.16 0.42 14.95
N ALA A 265 -15.41 0.75 14.60
CA ALA A 265 -16.53 0.68 15.53
C ALA A 265 -16.81 -0.75 16.02
N GLU A 266 -16.79 -1.74 15.10
CA GLU A 266 -16.95 -3.16 15.42
C GLU A 266 -15.85 -3.66 16.36
N ALA A 267 -14.59 -3.35 16.07
CA ALA A 267 -13.44 -3.75 16.88
C ALA A 267 -13.46 -3.12 18.29
N ILE A 268 -13.84 -1.84 18.40
CA ILE A 268 -14.01 -1.17 19.69
C ILE A 268 -15.17 -1.78 20.49
N ALA A 269 -16.29 -2.10 19.84
CA ALA A 269 -17.41 -2.78 20.49
C ALA A 269 -17.04 -4.18 21.00
N ALA A 270 -16.09 -4.85 20.33
CA ALA A 270 -15.50 -6.12 20.77
C ALA A 270 -14.43 -5.96 21.87
N GLY A 271 -14.09 -4.72 22.26
CA GLY A 271 -13.17 -4.42 23.37
C GLY A 271 -11.72 -4.17 22.97
N SER A 272 -11.39 -4.13 21.67
CA SER A 272 -10.02 -3.87 21.20
C SER A 272 -9.69 -2.38 21.14
N LYS A 273 -8.42 -2.04 21.38
CA LYS A 273 -7.88 -0.71 21.09
C LYS A 273 -7.55 -0.57 19.61
N VAL A 274 -8.15 0.41 18.95
CA VAL A 274 -8.01 0.63 17.50
C VAL A 274 -7.23 1.91 17.21
N GLY A 275 -6.31 1.82 16.24
CA GLY A 275 -5.63 2.96 15.63
C GLY A 275 -5.93 3.07 14.14
N VAL A 276 -5.91 4.28 13.60
CA VAL A 276 -6.13 4.55 12.17
C VAL A 276 -4.99 5.40 11.63
N ILE A 277 -4.35 4.94 10.54
CA ILE A 277 -3.39 5.74 9.75
C ILE A 277 -4.18 6.44 8.66
N ALA A 278 -4.23 7.77 8.75
CA ALA A 278 -5.00 8.62 7.84
C ALA A 278 -4.10 9.59 7.08
N SER A 279 -4.48 9.90 5.84
CA SER A 279 -3.95 11.07 5.13
C SER A 279 -4.55 12.37 5.65
N THR A 280 -3.88 13.51 5.42
CA THR A 280 -4.40 14.83 5.82
C THR A 280 -5.81 15.09 5.25
N GLU A 281 -6.08 14.63 4.03
CA GLU A 281 -7.34 14.81 3.31
C GLU A 281 -8.52 14.06 3.94
N THR A 282 -8.24 12.92 4.57
CA THR A 282 -9.24 11.99 5.10
C THR A 282 -9.30 11.98 6.62
N ARG A 283 -8.29 12.54 7.30
CA ARG A 283 -8.15 12.53 8.77
C ARG A 283 -9.41 12.93 9.52
N SER A 284 -10.11 13.97 9.07
CA SER A 284 -11.31 14.50 9.71
C SER A 284 -12.55 13.61 9.55
N ARG A 285 -12.49 12.62 8.66
CA ARG A 285 -13.60 11.73 8.30
C ARG A 285 -13.60 10.43 9.10
N TYR A 286 -12.53 10.11 9.82
CA TYR A 286 -12.48 8.98 10.74
C TYR A 286 -13.05 9.37 12.10
N LEU A 287 -13.94 8.54 12.62
CA LEU A 287 -14.76 8.83 13.80
C LEU A 287 -14.34 8.03 15.04
N TYR A 288 -13.57 6.96 14.84
CA TYR A 288 -13.32 5.94 15.86
C TYR A 288 -11.84 5.58 15.94
N GLY A 289 -11.35 5.34 17.17
CA GLY A 289 -9.97 4.94 17.44
C GLY A 289 -9.00 6.11 17.59
N ASP A 290 -7.72 5.77 17.76
CA ASP A 290 -6.62 6.73 17.78
C ASP A 290 -6.17 7.03 16.34
N ILE A 291 -6.55 8.20 15.84
CA ILE A 291 -6.38 8.53 14.43
C ILE A 291 -5.13 9.40 14.29
N VAL A 292 -4.11 8.83 13.65
CA VAL A 292 -2.81 9.46 13.41
C VAL A 292 -2.71 9.87 11.96
N GLU A 293 -2.46 11.16 11.75
CA GLU A 293 -2.18 11.72 10.44
C GLU A 293 -0.73 11.40 10.04
N ILE A 294 -0.54 10.79 8.87
CA ILE A 294 0.78 10.46 8.34
C ILE A 294 1.36 11.56 7.44
N GLY A 295 0.50 12.41 6.87
CA GLY A 295 0.86 13.48 5.95
C GLY A 295 -0.14 13.61 4.79
N PRO A 296 0.00 14.66 3.95
CA PRO A 296 -0.87 14.87 2.81
C PRO A 296 -0.48 13.94 1.65
N ARG A 297 -1.45 13.46 0.87
CA ARG A 297 -1.20 12.58 -0.29
C ARG A 297 -0.34 13.24 -1.36
N SER A 298 -0.30 14.57 -1.40
CA SER A 298 0.56 15.35 -2.29
C SER A 298 2.03 15.40 -1.86
N ASP A 299 2.36 15.08 -0.60
CA ASP A 299 3.74 15.06 -0.06
C ASP A 299 4.14 13.62 0.30
N GLU A 300 4.61 12.90 -0.72
CA GLU A 300 5.01 11.50 -0.58
C GLU A 300 6.22 11.32 0.36
N GLU A 301 7.11 12.33 0.41
CA GLU A 301 8.28 12.31 1.27
C GLU A 301 7.88 12.42 2.74
N GLU A 302 6.86 13.22 3.06
CA GLU A 302 6.31 13.30 4.41
C GLU A 302 5.68 11.99 4.87
N ILE A 303 4.88 11.35 4.01
CA ILE A 303 4.27 10.05 4.31
C ILE A 303 5.36 9.00 4.60
N ALA A 304 6.38 8.95 3.74
CA ALA A 304 7.53 8.05 3.89
C ALA A 304 8.29 8.29 5.21
N ARG A 305 8.52 9.56 5.56
CA ARG A 305 9.24 9.97 6.77
C ARG A 305 8.52 9.55 8.04
N HIS A 306 7.19 9.67 8.05
CA HIS A 306 6.36 9.39 9.21
C HIS A 306 5.98 7.91 9.35
N LEU A 307 6.00 7.11 8.28
CA LEU A 307 5.49 5.73 8.26
C LEU A 307 5.92 4.88 9.46
N PHE A 308 7.22 4.70 9.69
CA PHE A 308 7.67 3.88 10.82
C PHE A 308 7.47 4.55 12.18
N GLY A 309 7.45 5.89 12.23
CA GLY A 309 7.14 6.64 13.44
C GLY A 309 5.70 6.41 13.91
N VAL A 310 4.74 6.42 12.98
CA VAL A 310 3.32 6.13 13.25
C VAL A 310 3.15 4.68 13.73
N LEU A 311 3.81 3.71 13.09
CA LEU A 311 3.75 2.31 13.53
C LEU A 311 4.33 2.12 14.95
N ARG A 312 5.40 2.83 15.30
CA ARG A 312 5.98 2.80 16.65
C ARG A 312 5.11 3.53 17.67
N HIS A 313 4.49 4.64 17.29
CA HIS A 313 3.54 5.34 18.14
C HIS A 313 2.39 4.41 18.60
N PHE A 314 1.85 3.59 17.69
CA PHE A 314 0.83 2.61 18.04
C PHE A 314 1.32 1.49 18.96
N ASP A 315 2.58 1.05 18.82
CA ASP A 315 3.20 0.13 19.78
C ASP A 315 3.24 0.72 21.20
N ASP A 316 3.55 2.01 21.30
CA ASP A 316 3.67 2.73 22.58
C ASP A 316 2.31 2.97 23.24
N GLN A 317 1.27 3.23 22.43
CA GLN A 317 -0.11 3.35 22.91
C GLN A 317 -0.77 1.99 23.23
N GLY A 318 -0.11 0.89 22.84
CA GLY A 318 -0.66 -0.46 22.99
C GLY A 318 -1.91 -0.67 22.14
N ILE A 319 -1.94 -0.13 20.92
CA ILE A 319 -2.99 -0.39 19.95
C ILE A 319 -2.92 -1.85 19.50
N GLU A 320 -4.08 -2.51 19.48
CA GLU A 320 -4.21 -3.93 19.14
C GLU A 320 -4.55 -4.15 17.66
N ILE A 321 -5.35 -3.26 17.07
CA ILE A 321 -5.78 -3.32 15.67
C ILE A 321 -5.50 -1.98 15.01
N ILE A 322 -4.82 -1.99 13.87
CA ILE A 322 -4.47 -0.79 13.11
C ILE A 322 -5.11 -0.90 11.74
N TYR A 323 -5.87 0.11 11.32
CA TYR A 323 -6.35 0.25 9.95
C TYR A 323 -5.58 1.35 9.24
N SER A 324 -5.03 1.06 8.07
CA SER A 324 -4.38 2.05 7.22
C SER A 324 -5.11 2.17 5.90
N GLU A 325 -5.20 3.39 5.40
CA GLU A 325 -5.47 3.60 3.98
C GLU A 325 -4.33 3.03 3.12
N ALA A 326 -4.64 2.69 1.88
CA ALA A 326 -3.64 2.51 0.84
C ALA A 326 -3.14 3.86 0.31
N PHE A 327 -1.86 3.91 -0.03
CA PHE A 327 -1.18 5.08 -0.60
C PHE A 327 -0.73 4.75 -2.02
N ASP A 328 -1.50 5.18 -3.01
CA ASP A 328 -1.09 5.13 -4.41
C ASP A 328 -0.56 6.51 -4.80
N THR A 329 0.76 6.61 -4.94
CA THR A 329 1.43 7.87 -5.26
C THR A 329 2.51 7.67 -6.33
N PRO A 330 2.71 8.61 -7.27
CA PRO A 330 3.53 8.37 -8.46
C PRO A 330 5.01 8.08 -8.23
N GLN A 331 5.64 8.64 -7.18
CA GLN A 331 7.10 8.58 -7.02
C GLN A 331 7.56 7.49 -6.04
N MET A 332 6.95 7.45 -4.86
CA MET A 332 7.32 6.64 -3.70
C MET A 332 6.20 5.68 -3.28
N GLY A 333 5.02 5.71 -3.91
CA GLY A 333 3.87 4.89 -3.53
C GLY A 333 4.21 3.41 -3.48
N THR A 334 4.92 2.90 -4.49
CA THR A 334 5.42 1.52 -4.51
C THR A 334 6.33 1.20 -3.32
N ALA A 335 7.19 2.14 -2.90
CA ALA A 335 8.10 1.92 -1.76
C ALA A 335 7.33 1.94 -0.43
N ILE A 336 6.42 2.89 -0.24
CA ILE A 336 5.55 3.02 0.93
C ILE A 336 4.68 1.77 1.06
N MET A 337 3.95 1.41 0.00
CA MET A 337 3.08 0.23 -0.02
C MET A 337 3.87 -1.06 0.17
N ASN A 338 5.08 -1.18 -0.39
CA ASN A 338 5.92 -2.35 -0.12
C ASN A 338 6.22 -2.53 1.38
N ARG A 339 6.46 -1.44 2.13
CA ARG A 339 6.67 -1.50 3.58
C ARG A 339 5.39 -1.78 4.33
N LEU A 340 4.31 -1.10 3.97
CA LEU A 340 3.02 -1.24 4.63
C LEU A 340 2.45 -2.66 4.46
N ILE A 341 2.48 -3.22 3.25
CA ILE A 341 2.02 -4.59 2.95
C ILE A 341 2.82 -5.63 3.75
N LYS A 342 4.15 -5.46 3.83
CA LYS A 342 5.02 -6.33 4.65
C LYS A 342 4.72 -6.22 6.14
N ALA A 343 4.45 -5.01 6.63
CA ALA A 343 4.05 -4.77 8.02
C ALA A 343 2.69 -5.41 8.34
N ALA A 344 1.76 -5.35 7.39
CA ALA A 344 0.42 -5.94 7.46
C ALA A 344 0.40 -7.45 7.24
N ALA A 345 1.55 -8.09 6.94
CA ALA A 345 1.62 -9.49 6.53
C ALA A 345 0.59 -9.84 5.42
N HIS A 346 0.46 -8.94 4.43
CA HIS A 346 -0.47 -9.05 3.31
C HIS A 346 -1.96 -9.04 3.68
N GLN A 347 -2.35 -8.54 4.86
CA GLN A 347 -3.76 -8.29 5.20
C GLN A 347 -4.30 -7.06 4.45
N LEU A 348 -4.75 -7.30 3.21
CA LEU A 348 -5.42 -6.33 2.35
C LEU A 348 -6.94 -6.55 2.38
N ILE A 349 -7.68 -5.46 2.57
CA ILE A 349 -9.14 -5.40 2.51
C ILE A 349 -9.50 -4.49 1.36
N LEU A 350 -10.23 -5.02 0.38
CA LEU A 350 -10.84 -4.18 -0.64
C LEU A 350 -12.04 -3.46 -0.02
N ALA A 351 -12.03 -2.14 -0.07
CA ALA A 351 -13.14 -1.31 0.36
C ALA A 351 -14.37 -1.71 -0.46
N ALA A 352 -15.42 -2.14 0.22
CA ALA A 352 -16.66 -2.51 -0.43
C ALA A 352 -17.61 -1.33 -0.35
N ARG A 353 -17.98 -0.78 -1.51
CA ARG A 353 -19.02 0.24 -1.61
C ARG A 353 -20.29 -0.27 -0.97
N ARG A 354 -20.77 0.43 0.06
CA ARG A 354 -22.06 0.10 0.67
C ARG A 354 -23.17 0.57 -0.25
N VAL A 355 -23.66 -0.32 -1.11
CA VAL A 355 -24.82 -0.03 -1.94
C VAL A 355 -26.07 -0.07 -1.08
N THR A 356 -26.67 1.09 -0.83
CA THR A 356 -27.98 1.20 -0.16
C THR A 356 -29.10 1.49 -1.14
N ARG A 357 -28.77 1.89 -2.37
CA ARG A 357 -29.74 2.28 -3.39
C ARG A 357 -29.34 1.81 -4.78
N VAL A 358 -30.32 1.31 -5.53
CA VAL A 358 -30.19 0.98 -6.95
C VAL A 358 -31.27 1.73 -7.73
N ILE A 359 -30.86 2.44 -8.78
CA ILE A 359 -31.76 3.18 -9.66
C ILE A 359 -31.63 2.66 -11.09
N PHE A 360 -32.71 2.08 -11.62
CA PHE A 360 -32.79 1.73 -13.03
C PHE A 360 -33.30 2.91 -13.85
N VAL A 361 -32.59 3.28 -14.91
CA VAL A 361 -32.92 4.42 -15.76
C VAL A 361 -33.19 3.95 -17.18
N SER A 362 -34.32 4.38 -17.74
CA SER A 362 -34.63 4.13 -19.15
C SER A 362 -35.51 5.22 -19.72
N GLY A 363 -35.28 5.66 -20.97
CA GLY A 363 -36.18 6.53 -21.76
C GLY A 363 -37.13 7.43 -20.96
N ARG A 364 -38.45 7.15 -21.05
CA ARG A 364 -39.50 7.81 -20.25
C ARG A 364 -39.78 7.18 -18.89
N GLY A 365 -39.10 6.08 -18.53
CA GLY A 365 -39.31 5.39 -17.26
C GLY A 365 -40.56 4.51 -17.22
N VAL A 366 -41.19 4.20 -18.35
CA VAL A 366 -42.48 3.46 -18.38
C VAL A 366 -42.34 2.00 -18.82
N CYS A 367 -41.13 1.53 -19.12
CA CYS A 367 -40.92 0.22 -19.76
C CYS A 367 -39.84 -0.64 -19.09
N ARG A 368 -38.57 -0.49 -19.50
CA ARG A 368 -37.46 -1.35 -19.03
C ARG A 368 -37.11 -1.11 -17.57
N ALA A 369 -36.99 0.16 -17.15
CA ALA A 369 -36.66 0.50 -15.77
C ALA A 369 -37.64 -0.05 -14.71
N PRO A 370 -38.97 0.15 -14.82
CA PRO A 370 -39.91 -0.41 -13.83
C PRO A 370 -39.92 -1.94 -13.85
N MET A 371 -39.74 -2.57 -15.01
CA MET A 371 -39.62 -4.03 -15.11
C MET A 371 -38.37 -4.54 -14.38
N ALA A 372 -37.21 -3.92 -14.61
CA ALA A 372 -35.94 -4.26 -13.96
C ALA A 372 -36.02 -4.07 -12.43
N ALA A 373 -36.58 -2.95 -11.98
CA ALA A 373 -36.77 -2.65 -10.57
C ALA A 373 -37.63 -3.72 -9.87
N GLU A 374 -38.75 -4.11 -10.48
CA GLU A 374 -39.64 -5.12 -9.92
C GLU A 374 -39.01 -6.52 -9.90
N LEU A 375 -38.24 -6.86 -10.94
CA LEU A 375 -37.50 -8.12 -10.97
C LEU A 375 -36.45 -8.17 -9.85
N LEU A 376 -35.76 -7.05 -9.56
CA LEU A 376 -34.75 -7.01 -8.51
C LEU A 376 -35.36 -7.08 -7.11
N ARG A 377 -36.51 -6.42 -6.87
CA ARG A 377 -37.22 -6.50 -5.58
C ARG A 377 -37.63 -7.91 -5.18
N ARG A 378 -37.71 -8.81 -6.15
CA ARG A 378 -38.07 -10.22 -5.96
C ARG A 378 -36.86 -11.13 -5.78
N GLN A 379 -35.64 -10.60 -5.91
CA GLN A 379 -34.42 -11.37 -5.64
C GLN A 379 -34.13 -11.39 -4.14
N GLU A 380 -33.47 -12.46 -3.69
CA GLU A 380 -32.94 -12.52 -2.34
C GLU A 380 -31.66 -11.68 -2.25
N LEU A 381 -31.76 -10.53 -1.60
CA LEU A 381 -30.63 -9.66 -1.31
C LEU A 381 -30.22 -9.85 0.15
N THR A 382 -28.92 -9.98 0.38
CA THR A 382 -28.28 -10.16 1.71
C THR A 382 -28.45 -8.95 2.64
N ARG A 383 -28.88 -7.81 2.10
CA ARG A 383 -29.12 -6.55 2.82
C ARG A 383 -30.25 -5.75 2.17
N PRO A 384 -30.92 -4.86 2.92
CA PRO A 384 -31.93 -3.97 2.35
C PRO A 384 -31.29 -2.97 1.40
N ILE A 385 -31.83 -2.89 0.18
CA ILE A 385 -31.45 -1.93 -0.86
C ILE A 385 -32.73 -1.24 -1.35
N GLU A 386 -32.74 0.08 -1.36
CA GLU A 386 -33.83 0.85 -1.96
C GLU A 386 -33.76 0.75 -3.49
N ILE A 387 -34.84 0.30 -4.12
CA ILE A 387 -34.86 0.05 -5.57
C ILE A 387 -35.83 1.01 -6.25
N PHE A 388 -35.31 1.83 -7.15
CA PHE A 388 -36.06 2.84 -7.89
C PHE A 388 -36.03 2.59 -9.41
N ALA A 389 -37.08 3.05 -10.07
CA ALA A 389 -37.13 3.20 -11.52
C ALA A 389 -37.32 4.68 -11.86
N ARG A 390 -36.51 5.19 -12.79
CA ARG A 390 -36.54 6.58 -13.23
C ARG A 390 -36.57 6.69 -14.75
N GLY A 391 -37.22 7.74 -15.23
CA GLY A 391 -37.12 8.20 -16.60
C GLY A 391 -35.90 9.11 -16.77
N ARG A 392 -35.21 8.98 -17.90
CA ARG A 392 -34.22 9.99 -18.34
C ARG A 392 -34.89 11.33 -18.63
N VAL A 393 -36.08 11.25 -19.21
CA VAL A 393 -36.98 12.38 -19.49
C VAL A 393 -38.40 11.94 -19.16
N ALA A 394 -38.95 12.42 -18.04
CA ALA A 394 -40.36 12.27 -17.70
C ALA A 394 -40.92 13.68 -17.46
N LEU A 395 -41.66 14.21 -18.44
CA LEU A 395 -42.24 15.55 -18.35
C LEU A 395 -43.49 15.58 -17.47
N PHE A 396 -44.22 14.46 -17.43
CA PHE A 396 -45.40 14.23 -16.62
C PHE A 396 -45.39 12.78 -16.10
N PRO A 397 -46.06 12.50 -14.97
CA PRO A 397 -46.23 11.12 -14.50
C PRO A 397 -47.02 10.29 -15.52
N GLU A 398 -46.42 9.21 -16.01
CA GLU A 398 -47.04 8.22 -16.89
C GLU A 398 -47.09 6.86 -16.17
N PRO A 399 -48.19 6.11 -16.26
CA PRO A 399 -48.22 4.75 -15.75
C PRO A 399 -47.28 3.84 -16.57
N VAL A 400 -46.97 2.67 -16.02
CA VAL A 400 -46.22 1.65 -16.75
C VAL A 400 -46.94 1.27 -18.05
N ASN A 401 -46.18 0.96 -19.10
CA ASN A 401 -46.73 0.58 -20.39
C ASN A 401 -47.64 -0.66 -20.26
N GLN A 402 -48.84 -0.61 -20.84
CA GLN A 402 -49.82 -1.71 -20.75
C GLN A 402 -49.29 -3.07 -21.23
N LYS A 403 -48.36 -3.09 -22.20
CA LYS A 403 -47.73 -4.34 -22.67
C LYS A 403 -46.73 -4.90 -21.65
N VAL A 404 -46.05 -4.05 -20.88
CA VAL A 404 -45.22 -4.48 -19.73
C VAL A 404 -46.11 -5.07 -18.65
N GLN A 405 -47.22 -4.41 -18.31
CA GLN A 405 -48.23 -4.94 -17.39
C GLN A 405 -48.72 -6.32 -17.84
N ALA A 406 -49.11 -6.47 -19.11
CA ALA A 406 -49.60 -7.73 -19.64
C ALA A 406 -48.54 -8.85 -19.58
N VAL A 407 -47.27 -8.54 -19.91
CA VAL A 407 -46.17 -9.52 -19.82
C VAL A 407 -45.92 -9.93 -18.37
N LEU A 408 -45.86 -8.98 -17.44
CA LEU A 408 -45.61 -9.25 -16.02
C LEU A 408 -46.77 -10.04 -15.39
N GLN A 409 -48.01 -9.65 -15.65
CA GLN A 409 -49.20 -10.41 -15.21
C GLN A 409 -49.19 -11.84 -15.76
N GLY A 410 -48.82 -12.03 -17.03
CA GLY A 410 -48.66 -13.35 -17.64
C GLY A 410 -47.58 -14.22 -16.99
N LYS A 411 -46.68 -13.62 -16.19
CA LYS A 411 -45.64 -14.28 -15.40
C LYS A 411 -45.95 -14.33 -13.91
N GLY A 412 -47.15 -13.94 -13.49
CA GLY A 412 -47.54 -13.89 -12.07
C GLY A 412 -46.87 -12.76 -11.29
N ILE A 413 -46.47 -11.69 -11.98
CA ILE A 413 -45.85 -10.49 -11.40
C ILE A 413 -46.84 -9.35 -11.43
N GLU A 414 -47.29 -8.93 -10.25
CA GLU A 414 -48.08 -7.71 -10.08
C GLU A 414 -47.15 -6.53 -9.78
N LEU A 415 -47.32 -5.43 -10.52
CA LEU A 415 -46.68 -4.16 -10.23
C LEU A 415 -47.59 -3.34 -9.31
N ALA A 416 -47.02 -2.76 -8.26
CA ALA A 416 -47.68 -1.74 -7.47
C ALA A 416 -48.05 -0.51 -8.32
N ASP A 417 -48.92 0.35 -7.80
CA ASP A 417 -49.26 1.63 -8.43
C ASP A 417 -47.99 2.44 -8.72
N TYR A 418 -47.58 2.44 -9.99
CA TYR A 418 -46.33 3.03 -10.46
C TYR A 418 -46.62 4.17 -11.42
N GLU A 419 -45.98 5.30 -11.18
CA GLU A 419 -45.91 6.43 -12.11
C GLU A 419 -44.45 6.79 -12.39
N SER A 420 -44.16 7.18 -13.63
CA SER A 420 -42.80 7.54 -14.03
C SER A 420 -42.36 8.88 -13.42
N GLU A 421 -41.19 8.86 -12.78
CA GLU A 421 -40.52 10.07 -12.28
C GLU A 421 -39.19 10.30 -13.02
N PRO A 422 -38.79 11.55 -13.27
CA PRO A 422 -37.47 11.84 -13.82
C PRO A 422 -36.38 11.57 -12.78
N LEU A 423 -35.21 11.11 -13.24
CA LEU A 423 -34.02 11.03 -12.38
C LEU A 423 -33.63 12.42 -11.86
N LYS A 424 -33.38 12.52 -10.56
CA LYS A 424 -32.91 13.76 -9.91
C LYS A 424 -31.48 13.60 -9.40
N ASN A 425 -30.71 14.68 -9.38
CA ASN A 425 -29.30 14.64 -8.97
C ASN A 425 -29.14 14.20 -7.51
N GLU A 426 -30.07 14.61 -6.64
CA GLU A 426 -30.04 14.34 -5.19
C GLU A 426 -30.32 12.86 -4.86
N GLU A 427 -30.85 12.10 -5.81
CA GLU A 427 -31.07 10.66 -5.65
C GLU A 427 -29.79 9.86 -5.85
N ILE A 428 -28.82 10.43 -6.57
CA ILE A 428 -27.50 9.86 -6.84
C ILE A 428 -26.57 10.30 -5.71
N THR A 429 -26.31 9.36 -4.82
CA THR A 429 -25.44 9.54 -3.65
C THR A 429 -24.28 8.53 -3.73
N ASP A 430 -23.33 8.65 -2.83
CA ASP A 430 -22.14 7.79 -2.79
C ASP A 430 -22.49 6.32 -2.54
N SER A 431 -23.68 6.00 -2.05
CA SER A 431 -24.18 4.63 -1.86
C SER A 431 -25.16 4.16 -2.95
N THR A 432 -25.26 4.91 -4.07
CA THR A 432 -26.21 4.66 -5.16
C THR A 432 -25.53 4.03 -6.38
N LEU A 433 -26.10 2.95 -6.90
CA LEU A 433 -25.78 2.44 -8.23
C LEU A 433 -26.87 2.82 -9.22
N VAL A 434 -26.48 3.45 -10.33
CA VAL A 434 -27.36 3.83 -11.43
C VAL A 434 -27.12 2.89 -12.60
N PHE A 435 -28.17 2.18 -13.03
CA PHE A 435 -28.10 1.26 -14.17
C PHE A 435 -28.90 1.78 -15.36
N THR A 436 -28.21 2.03 -16.46
CA THR A 436 -28.81 2.36 -17.76
C THR A 436 -28.99 1.11 -18.63
N MET A 437 -29.84 1.22 -19.64
CA MET A 437 -30.14 0.10 -20.54
C MET A 437 -29.20 0.02 -21.75
N ASP A 438 -28.44 1.09 -22.00
CA ASP A 438 -27.50 1.22 -23.12
C ASP A 438 -26.42 2.27 -22.82
N ALA A 439 -25.31 2.21 -23.55
CA ALA A 439 -24.14 3.07 -23.38
C ALA A 439 -24.40 4.55 -23.71
N GLY A 440 -25.33 4.83 -24.65
CA GLY A 440 -25.74 6.18 -24.98
C GLY A 440 -26.40 6.88 -23.79
N GLN A 441 -27.30 6.18 -23.11
CA GLN A 441 -27.93 6.66 -21.88
C GLN A 441 -26.92 6.88 -20.74
N ARG A 442 -25.96 5.96 -20.55
CA ARG A 442 -24.89 6.12 -19.53
C ARG A 442 -24.14 7.44 -19.74
N THR A 443 -23.70 7.66 -20.98
CA THR A 443 -22.94 8.86 -21.35
C THR A 443 -23.74 10.13 -21.09
N GLU A 444 -25.04 10.11 -21.36
CA GLU A 444 -25.90 11.27 -21.11
C GLU A 444 -26.11 11.55 -19.62
N ILE A 445 -26.31 10.50 -18.80
CA ILE A 445 -26.51 10.66 -17.35
C ILE A 445 -25.25 11.26 -16.71
N ILE A 446 -24.08 10.71 -16.99
CA ILE A 446 -22.79 11.21 -16.46
C ILE A 446 -22.56 12.68 -16.87
N ARG A 447 -22.95 13.07 -18.09
CA ARG A 447 -22.81 14.46 -18.56
C ARG A 447 -23.81 15.42 -17.90
N ARG A 448 -24.98 14.94 -17.49
CA ARG A 448 -26.10 15.78 -17.07
C ARG A 448 -26.21 15.95 -15.57
N PHE A 449 -25.82 14.94 -14.79
CA PHE A 449 -25.96 14.92 -13.34
C PHE A 449 -24.57 14.99 -12.70
N ALA A 450 -24.33 16.02 -11.89
CA ALA A 450 -23.03 16.28 -11.27
C ALA A 450 -22.58 15.14 -10.34
N ASN A 451 -23.53 14.42 -9.75
CA ASN A 451 -23.24 13.29 -8.85
C ASN A 451 -23.11 11.95 -9.59
N ALA A 452 -23.25 11.92 -10.92
CA ALA A 452 -23.10 10.70 -11.71
C ALA A 452 -21.72 10.63 -12.37
N ASP A 453 -21.02 9.53 -12.18
CA ASP A 453 -19.67 9.31 -12.69
C ASP A 453 -19.47 7.87 -13.20
N GLU A 454 -18.23 7.53 -13.51
CA GLU A 454 -17.90 6.21 -14.03
C GLU A 454 -17.96 5.10 -12.97
N ASP A 455 -17.88 5.47 -11.69
CA ASP A 455 -17.82 4.57 -10.55
C ASP A 455 -19.20 4.24 -9.99
N ASN A 456 -20.23 5.02 -10.32
CA ASN A 456 -21.60 4.80 -9.85
C ASN A 456 -22.64 4.57 -10.94
N THR A 457 -22.32 4.88 -12.20
CA THR A 457 -23.27 4.77 -13.33
C THR A 457 -22.78 3.77 -14.37
N TYR A 458 -23.58 2.72 -14.61
CA TYR A 458 -23.20 1.58 -15.44
C TYR A 458 -24.27 1.21 -16.47
N VAL A 459 -23.85 0.59 -17.57
CA VAL A 459 -24.78 -0.16 -18.43
C VAL A 459 -25.07 -1.49 -17.75
N LEU A 460 -26.35 -1.83 -17.56
CA LEU A 460 -26.77 -2.98 -16.78
C LEU A 460 -26.17 -4.31 -17.29
N SER A 461 -26.25 -4.57 -18.60
CA SER A 461 -25.69 -5.77 -19.23
C SER A 461 -24.17 -5.84 -19.02
N ALA A 462 -23.45 -4.77 -19.35
CA ALA A 462 -22.00 -4.72 -19.20
C ALA A 462 -21.56 -4.92 -17.75
N TYR A 463 -22.29 -4.38 -16.77
CA TYR A 463 -21.96 -4.52 -15.35
C TYR A 463 -22.01 -5.97 -14.88
N VAL A 464 -22.92 -6.78 -15.41
CA VAL A 464 -23.05 -8.20 -15.06
C VAL A 464 -22.30 -9.14 -16.02
N GLY A 465 -21.52 -8.59 -16.95
CA GLY A 465 -20.72 -9.34 -17.91
C GLY A 465 -21.49 -9.88 -19.13
N ASP A 466 -22.65 -9.31 -19.45
CA ASP A 466 -23.39 -9.63 -20.68
C ASP A 466 -22.89 -8.78 -21.86
N GLU A 467 -22.74 -9.39 -23.04
CA GLU A 467 -22.23 -8.71 -24.25
C GLU A 467 -23.28 -7.89 -25.02
N LEU A 468 -24.56 -8.20 -24.83
CA LEU A 468 -25.66 -7.59 -25.58
C LEU A 468 -26.45 -6.61 -24.72
N ASP A 469 -26.72 -5.43 -25.28
CA ASP A 469 -27.60 -4.44 -24.68
C ASP A 469 -29.05 -4.94 -24.58
N ILE A 470 -29.76 -4.43 -23.56
CA ILE A 470 -31.17 -4.76 -23.36
C ILE A 470 -32.01 -4.02 -24.40
N LEU A 471 -32.48 -4.77 -25.39
CA LEU A 471 -33.33 -4.28 -26.49
C LEU A 471 -34.46 -3.39 -25.97
N ASN A 472 -34.71 -2.28 -26.67
CA ASN A 472 -35.82 -1.38 -26.36
C ASN A 472 -37.12 -1.90 -27.00
N PRO A 473 -38.10 -2.42 -26.25
CA PRO A 473 -39.33 -2.96 -26.84
C PRO A 473 -40.38 -1.86 -27.10
N TYR A 474 -40.09 -0.59 -26.76
CA TYR A 474 -41.08 0.49 -26.84
C TYR A 474 -41.62 0.66 -28.27
N GLY A 475 -42.96 0.74 -28.41
CA GLY A 475 -43.64 0.75 -29.72
C GLY A 475 -43.79 -0.62 -30.41
N GLY A 476 -43.11 -1.66 -29.93
CA GLY A 476 -43.12 -3.01 -30.48
C GLY A 476 -44.38 -3.84 -30.17
N ASN A 477 -44.42 -5.08 -30.67
CA ASN A 477 -45.48 -6.06 -30.40
C ASN A 477 -45.26 -6.78 -29.05
N LEU A 478 -46.26 -7.52 -28.55
CA LEU A 478 -46.19 -8.16 -27.23
C LEU A 478 -45.03 -9.17 -27.10
N GLN A 479 -44.67 -9.86 -28.19
CA GLN A 479 -43.55 -10.80 -28.20
C GLN A 479 -42.21 -10.10 -27.93
N GLN A 480 -42.00 -8.89 -28.47
CA GLN A 480 -40.79 -8.10 -28.21
C GLN A 480 -40.68 -7.67 -26.74
N TYR A 481 -41.80 -7.34 -26.09
CA TYR A 481 -41.82 -7.08 -24.64
C TYR A 481 -41.52 -8.36 -23.85
N GLY A 482 -42.05 -9.50 -24.28
CA GLY A 482 -41.74 -10.81 -23.67
C GLY A 482 -40.27 -11.17 -23.77
N LEU A 483 -39.63 -10.97 -24.93
CA LEU A 483 -38.20 -11.20 -25.11
C LEU A 483 -37.35 -10.26 -24.23
N CYS A 484 -37.74 -8.98 -24.15
CA CYS A 484 -37.09 -8.02 -23.26
C CYS A 484 -37.19 -8.45 -21.78
N PHE A 485 -38.35 -8.97 -21.36
CA PHE A 485 -38.53 -9.51 -20.02
C PHE A 485 -37.60 -10.69 -19.72
N GLU A 486 -37.48 -11.67 -20.63
CA GLU A 486 -36.62 -12.83 -20.40
C GLU A 486 -35.14 -12.42 -20.24
N VAL A 487 -34.67 -11.49 -21.08
CA VAL A 487 -33.32 -10.93 -20.97
C VAL A 487 -33.14 -10.21 -19.63
N LEU A 488 -34.06 -9.30 -19.27
CA LEU A 488 -34.01 -8.59 -18.01
C LEU A 488 -34.02 -9.53 -16.80
N ASN A 489 -34.85 -10.58 -16.81
CA ASN A 489 -34.93 -11.54 -15.71
C ASN A 489 -33.59 -12.26 -15.49
N GLN A 490 -32.92 -12.66 -16.56
CA GLN A 490 -31.60 -13.29 -16.48
C GLN A 490 -30.53 -12.30 -15.98
N THR A 491 -30.46 -11.12 -16.59
CA THR A 491 -29.48 -10.08 -16.25
C THR A 491 -29.66 -9.59 -14.80
N ILE A 492 -30.89 -9.45 -14.31
CA ILE A 492 -31.18 -9.06 -12.92
C ILE A 492 -30.80 -10.15 -11.92
N GLY A 493 -30.97 -11.43 -12.26
CA GLY A 493 -30.46 -12.52 -11.42
C GLY A 493 -28.94 -12.43 -11.22
N LYS A 494 -28.19 -12.14 -12.29
CA LYS A 494 -26.74 -11.89 -12.20
C LYS A 494 -26.41 -10.64 -11.39
N LEU A 495 -27.18 -9.57 -11.55
CA LEU A 495 -27.01 -8.35 -10.75
C LEU A 495 -27.19 -8.63 -9.26
N ALA A 496 -28.23 -9.37 -8.87
CA ALA A 496 -28.48 -9.71 -7.47
C ALA A 496 -27.33 -10.53 -6.86
N ALA A 497 -26.82 -11.53 -7.59
CA ALA A 497 -25.64 -12.28 -7.17
C ALA A 497 -24.44 -11.35 -6.92
N LYS A 498 -24.15 -10.43 -7.86
CA LYS A 498 -23.04 -9.48 -7.73
C LYS A 498 -23.24 -8.47 -6.58
N LEU A 499 -24.46 -8.00 -6.33
CA LEU A 499 -24.78 -7.14 -5.18
C LEU A 499 -24.59 -7.86 -3.84
N ASN A 500 -24.85 -9.17 -3.81
CA ASN A 500 -24.61 -10.03 -2.65
C ASN A 500 -23.11 -10.33 -2.48
N GLU A 501 -22.34 -10.54 -3.54
CA GLU A 501 -20.89 -10.68 -3.47
C GLU A 501 -20.21 -9.43 -2.91
N LEU A 502 -20.67 -8.24 -3.32
CA LEU A 502 -20.26 -6.96 -2.74
C LEU A 502 -20.62 -6.82 -1.24
N ALA A 503 -21.45 -7.72 -0.71
CA ALA A 503 -21.75 -7.80 0.73
C ALA A 503 -20.88 -8.85 1.43
N VAL A 504 -20.48 -9.92 0.74
CA VAL A 504 -19.69 -11.05 1.28
C VAL A 504 -18.17 -10.80 1.24
N SER A 505 -17.69 -9.87 0.41
CA SER A 505 -16.30 -9.37 0.50
C SER A 505 -16.00 -8.60 1.80
N LEU A 506 -17.04 -8.36 2.62
CA LEU A 506 -16.93 -7.97 4.01
C LEU A 506 -16.82 -9.28 4.82
N PRO A 507 -15.75 -9.51 5.62
CA PRO A 507 -15.63 -10.75 6.37
C PRO A 507 -16.87 -10.95 7.25
N GLU A 508 -17.54 -12.09 7.06
CA GLU A 508 -18.63 -12.52 7.93
C GLU A 508 -18.14 -12.52 9.37
N SER A 509 -18.82 -11.76 10.24
CA SER A 509 -18.72 -11.92 11.68
C SER A 509 -19.08 -13.37 11.99
N LYS A 510 -18.08 -14.20 12.27
CA LYS A 510 -18.29 -15.55 12.80
C LYS A 510 -18.87 -15.42 14.21
N GLU A 511 -20.19 -15.38 14.31
CA GLU A 511 -20.89 -15.81 15.52
C GLU A 511 -20.97 -17.34 15.50
N ALA A 512 -20.04 -17.99 16.20
CA ALA A 512 -20.22 -19.22 16.98
C ALA A 512 -18.93 -19.54 17.75
#